data_AF-A0A0B8QKV4-F1
#
_entry.id   AF-A0A0B8QKV4-F1
#
_cell.length_a   1.000
_cell.length_b   1.000
_cell.length_c   1.000
_cell.angle_alpha   90.00
_cell.angle_beta   90.00
_cell.angle_gamma   90.00
#
_symmetry.space_group_name_H-M   'P 1'
#
loop_
_entity.id
_entity.type
_entity.pdbx_description
1 polymer ?
#
loop_
_entity_poly.entity_id
_entity_poly.type
_entity_poly.pdbx_seq_one_letter_code
_entity_poly.pdbx_strand_id
1 'polypeptide(L)'
;MIPRAKSGTRFVEVSQNQPEYTEENVKGTIVGIWTPEMFHGVSVAGYHLHFISEDFTFGGHVLDFIIDNGTVEIGAIDQLNQSFPVQDRKFLFADLDIEALKKDIDVAE
;
A
#
# COMPACT_ATOMS: atom_id res chain seq x y z
N MET A 1 -2.18 10.26 3.58
CA MET A 1 -2.04 10.54 2.13
C MET A 1 -0.57 10.81 1.83
N ILE A 2 0.02 10.15 0.83
CA ILE A 2 1.46 10.27 0.53
C ILE A 2 1.78 11.70 0.06
N PRO A 3 2.82 12.36 0.62
CA PRO A 3 3.18 13.72 0.24
C PRO A 3 3.70 13.80 -1.20
N ARG A 4 3.51 14.96 -1.83
CA ARG A 4 4.04 15.21 -3.18
C ARG A 4 5.56 15.29 -3.14
N ALA A 5 6.22 14.63 -4.09
CA ALA A 5 7.68 14.64 -4.24
C ALA A 5 8.11 15.13 -5.63
N LYS A 6 9.40 15.48 -5.75
CA LYS A 6 9.99 15.79 -7.06
C LYS A 6 10.10 14.49 -7.87
N SER A 7 9.97 14.61 -9.19
CA SER A 7 10.17 13.47 -10.09
C SER A 7 11.57 12.88 -9.89
N GLY A 8 11.64 11.56 -9.71
CA GLY A 8 12.90 10.82 -9.52
C GLY A 8 13.31 10.60 -8.06
N THR A 9 12.62 11.21 -7.09
CA THR A 9 12.79 10.84 -5.67
C THR A 9 12.31 9.41 -5.46
N ARG A 10 13.09 8.59 -4.75
CA ARG A 10 12.71 7.20 -4.42
C ARG A 10 11.51 7.21 -3.47
N PHE A 11 10.59 6.28 -3.67
CA PHE A 11 9.37 6.21 -2.84
C PHE A 11 9.68 6.06 -1.35
N VAL A 12 10.65 5.23 -0.98
CA VAL A 12 11.08 5.03 0.42
C VAL A 12 11.55 6.33 1.09
N GLU A 13 12.12 7.28 0.35
CA GLU A 13 12.52 8.57 0.90
C GLU A 13 11.30 9.49 1.13
N VAL A 14 10.25 9.30 0.32
CA VAL A 14 8.99 10.03 0.46
C VAL A 14 8.18 9.48 1.63
N SER A 15 8.11 8.15 1.79
CA SER A 15 7.35 7.51 2.88
C SER A 15 7.93 7.84 4.25
N GLN A 16 9.26 7.99 4.38
CA GLN A 16 9.90 8.43 5.62
C GLN A 16 9.41 9.80 6.15
N ASN A 17 8.82 10.63 5.29
CA ASN A 17 8.29 11.95 5.66
C ASN A 17 6.76 11.99 5.55
N GLN A 18 6.08 10.84 5.53
CA GLN A 18 4.64 10.79 5.43
C GLN A 18 3.99 11.35 6.70
N PRO A 19 2.93 12.16 6.58
CA PRO A 19 2.14 12.53 7.73
C PRO A 19 1.32 11.32 8.20
N GLU A 20 1.47 10.98 9.48
CA GLU A 20 0.72 9.93 10.15
C GLU A 20 -0.35 10.55 11.05
N TYR A 21 -1.49 9.88 11.14
CA TYR A 21 -2.63 10.33 11.91
C TYR A 21 -3.21 9.15 12.68
N THR A 22 -3.63 9.40 13.92
CA THR A 22 -4.29 8.41 14.77
C THR A 22 -5.66 8.95 15.14
N GLU A 23 -6.68 8.12 15.02
CA GLU A 23 -8.04 8.41 15.47
C GLU A 23 -8.51 7.28 16.38
N GLU A 24 -9.23 7.63 17.44
CA GLU A 24 -9.76 6.68 18.42
C GLU A 24 -11.27 6.62 18.32
N ASN A 25 -11.85 5.43 18.60
CA ASN A 25 -13.30 5.22 18.62
C ASN A 25 -14.00 5.62 17.30
N VAL A 26 -13.31 5.44 16.17
CA VAL A 26 -13.82 5.73 14.84
C VAL A 26 -14.52 4.50 14.25
N LYS A 27 -15.67 4.72 13.61
CA LYS A 27 -16.38 3.69 12.84
C LYS A 27 -16.06 3.86 11.35
N GLY A 28 -15.79 2.76 10.66
CA GLY A 28 -15.42 2.80 9.26
C GLY A 28 -15.22 1.41 8.67
N THR A 29 -14.58 1.35 7.50
CA THR A 29 -14.32 0.13 6.77
C THR A 29 -12.83 0.01 6.46
N ILE A 30 -12.24 -1.15 6.73
CA ILE A 30 -10.91 -1.53 6.24
C ILE A 30 -11.09 -2.38 4.98
N VAL A 31 -10.34 -2.06 3.93
CA VAL A 31 -10.31 -2.83 2.68
C VAL A 31 -8.86 -3.08 2.30
N GLY A 32 -8.56 -4.28 1.83
CA GLY A 32 -7.22 -4.61 1.37
C GLY A 32 -7.09 -6.02 0.84
N ILE A 33 -5.84 -6.40 0.57
CA ILE A 33 -5.50 -7.72 0.04
C ILE A 33 -4.38 -8.34 0.86
N TRP A 34 -4.35 -9.67 0.89
CA TRP A 34 -3.19 -10.43 1.33
C TRP A 34 -2.44 -10.96 0.12
N THR A 35 -1.12 -10.72 0.07
CA THR A 35 -0.25 -11.18 -1.02
C THR A 35 0.73 -12.24 -0.51
N PRO A 36 0.86 -13.40 -1.19
CA PRO A 36 1.91 -14.37 -0.89
C PRO A 36 3.32 -13.80 -1.07
N GLU A 37 4.27 -14.26 -0.27
CA GLU A 37 5.67 -13.80 -0.29
C GLU A 37 6.33 -13.89 -1.68
N MET A 38 5.99 -14.92 -2.47
CA MET A 38 6.53 -15.09 -3.83
C MET A 38 6.17 -13.95 -4.81
N PHE A 39 5.16 -13.13 -4.48
CA PHE A 39 4.74 -11.97 -5.27
C PHE A 39 5.20 -10.63 -4.68
N HIS A 40 6.08 -10.64 -3.66
CA HIS A 40 6.69 -9.45 -3.12
C HIS A 40 7.49 -8.70 -4.20
N GLY A 41 7.18 -7.42 -4.40
CA GLY A 41 7.73 -6.57 -5.47
C GLY A 41 6.77 -6.36 -6.65
N VAL A 42 5.92 -7.36 -6.97
CA VAL A 42 4.76 -7.14 -7.85
C VAL A 42 3.62 -6.49 -7.06
N SER A 43 3.48 -6.89 -5.80
CA SER A 43 2.60 -6.32 -4.78
C SER A 43 3.36 -6.27 -3.44
N VAL A 44 2.70 -5.84 -2.37
CA VAL A 44 3.23 -5.84 -1.00
C VAL A 44 2.89 -7.17 -0.35
N ALA A 45 3.90 -7.90 0.12
CA ALA A 45 3.70 -9.20 0.77
C ALA A 45 3.02 -9.05 2.13
N GLY A 46 2.19 -10.01 2.51
CA GLY A 46 1.34 -9.86 3.69
C GLY A 46 0.12 -8.99 3.39
N TYR A 47 -0.37 -8.27 4.41
CA TYR A 47 -1.58 -7.46 4.30
C TYR A 47 -1.25 -6.03 3.87
N HIS A 48 -1.87 -5.57 2.79
CA HIS A 48 -1.89 -4.16 2.40
C HIS A 48 -3.32 -3.63 2.61
N LEU A 49 -3.51 -2.80 3.63
CA LEU A 49 -4.84 -2.40 4.12
C LEU A 49 -5.01 -0.88 4.08
N HIS A 50 -6.17 -0.42 3.63
CA HIS A 50 -6.58 0.99 3.69
C HIS A 50 -7.86 1.12 4.53
N PHE A 51 -8.04 2.27 5.18
CA PHE A 51 -9.20 2.59 6.00
C PHE A 51 -9.94 3.82 5.46
N ILE A 52 -11.26 3.84 5.64
CA ILE A 52 -12.13 5.00 5.42
C ILE A 52 -13.19 5.06 6.53
N SER A 53 -13.34 6.22 7.16
CA SER A 53 -14.39 6.46 8.16
C SER A 53 -15.78 6.50 7.54
N GLU A 54 -16.81 6.21 8.33
CA GLU A 54 -18.22 6.17 7.86
C GLU A 54 -18.72 7.52 7.35
N ASP A 55 -18.16 8.62 7.85
CA ASP A 55 -18.45 9.99 7.39
C ASP A 55 -17.58 10.44 6.20
N PHE A 56 -16.68 9.58 5.73
CA PHE A 56 -15.74 9.82 4.62
C PHE A 56 -14.77 11.00 4.83
N THR A 57 -14.55 11.44 6.07
CA THR A 57 -13.65 12.57 6.36
C THR A 57 -12.25 12.15 6.79
N PHE A 58 -12.07 10.89 7.21
CA PHE A 58 -10.81 10.34 7.67
C PHE A 58 -10.50 9.01 6.96
N GLY A 59 -9.24 8.79 6.60
CA GLY A 59 -8.82 7.56 5.94
C GLY A 59 -7.39 7.60 5.43
N GLY A 60 -6.92 6.47 4.92
CA GLY A 60 -5.57 6.32 4.41
C GLY A 60 -5.06 4.87 4.43
N HIS A 61 -3.77 4.72 4.16
CA HIS A 61 -3.05 3.46 4.35
C HIS A 61 -2.91 3.17 5.86
N VAL A 62 -3.15 1.93 6.27
CA VAL A 62 -3.19 1.52 7.69
C VAL A 62 -1.84 0.97 8.11
N LEU A 63 -1.22 1.62 9.09
CA LEU A 63 0.02 1.14 9.72
C LEU A 63 -0.26 0.25 10.94
N ASP A 64 -1.29 0.59 11.71
CA ASP A 64 -1.73 -0.16 12.88
C ASP A 64 -3.22 0.11 13.15
N PHE A 65 -3.89 -0.84 13.80
CA PHE A 65 -5.27 -0.67 14.28
C PHE A 65 -5.60 -1.66 15.40
N ILE A 66 -6.56 -1.26 16.23
CA ILE A 66 -7.22 -2.14 17.20
C ILE A 66 -8.71 -2.12 16.88
N ILE A 67 -9.31 -3.30 16.74
CA ILE A 67 -10.75 -3.45 16.52
C ILE A 67 -11.44 -3.81 17.83
N ASP A 68 -12.45 -3.01 18.21
CA ASP A 68 -13.33 -3.31 19.34
C ASP A 68 -14.44 -4.29 18.92
N ASN A 69 -15.18 -3.94 17.87
CA ASN A 69 -16.23 -4.79 17.29
C ASN A 69 -16.34 -4.57 15.78
N GLY A 70 -16.72 -5.62 15.04
CA GLY A 70 -16.94 -5.54 13.60
C GLY A 70 -17.10 -6.91 12.94
N THR A 71 -17.32 -6.89 11.63
CA THR A 71 -17.43 -8.09 10.79
C THR A 71 -16.23 -8.15 9.86
N VAL A 72 -15.65 -9.33 9.70
CA VAL A 72 -14.56 -9.59 8.74
C VAL A 72 -15.07 -10.54 7.67
N GLU A 73 -14.91 -10.14 6.42
CA GLU A 73 -15.21 -10.95 5.25
C GLU A 73 -13.91 -11.22 4.47
N ILE A 74 -13.70 -12.48 4.08
CA ILE A 74 -12.50 -12.91 3.36
C ILE A 74 -12.94 -13.69 2.12
N GLY A 75 -12.45 -13.28 0.95
CA GLY A 75 -12.66 -13.97 -0.32
C GLY A 75 -11.34 -14.48 -0.89
N ALA A 76 -11.32 -15.74 -1.34
CA ALA A 76 -10.17 -16.28 -2.06
C ALA A 76 -10.12 -15.70 -3.48
N ILE A 77 -8.91 -15.37 -3.93
CA ILE A 77 -8.62 -14.91 -5.30
C ILE A 77 -7.74 -15.97 -5.96
N ASP A 78 -8.16 -16.46 -7.12
CA ASP A 78 -7.46 -17.54 -7.86
C ASP A 78 -6.70 -17.03 -9.09
N GLN A 79 -6.81 -15.74 -9.41
CA GLN A 79 -6.17 -15.14 -10.58
C GLN A 79 -5.55 -13.77 -10.27
N LEU A 80 -4.30 -13.59 -10.70
CA LEU A 80 -3.60 -12.31 -10.74
C LEU A 80 -3.41 -11.88 -12.20
N ASN A 81 -4.00 -10.75 -12.58
CA ASN A 81 -3.82 -10.16 -13.91
C ASN A 81 -2.95 -8.89 -13.83
N GLN A 82 -1.70 -9.00 -14.25
CA GLN A 82 -0.78 -7.86 -14.33
C GLN A 82 -0.84 -7.21 -15.72
N SER A 83 -1.13 -5.91 -15.75
CA SER A 83 -1.03 -5.09 -16.97
C SER A 83 0.20 -4.20 -16.90
N PHE A 84 0.86 -3.99 -18.05
CA PHE A 84 2.08 -3.19 -18.13
C PHE A 84 1.86 -1.91 -18.94
N PRO A 85 2.34 -0.75 -18.50
CA PRO A 85 2.18 0.53 -19.20
C PRO A 85 3.18 0.64 -20.37
N VAL A 86 3.00 -0.18 -21.40
CA VAL A 86 3.94 -0.32 -22.54
C VAL A 86 4.09 0.94 -23.41
N GLN A 87 3.29 1.97 -23.18
CA GLN A 87 3.42 3.26 -23.87
C GLN A 87 4.29 4.26 -23.09
N ASP A 88 4.65 3.95 -21.83
CA ASP A 88 5.49 4.81 -21.00
C ASP A 88 6.96 4.43 -21.15
N ARG A 89 7.75 5.32 -21.76
CA ARG A 89 9.20 5.14 -21.91
C ARG A 89 9.92 5.08 -20.55
N LYS A 90 9.43 5.79 -19.52
CA LYS A 90 10.04 5.73 -18.19
C LYS A 90 9.93 4.34 -17.61
N PHE A 91 8.79 3.66 -17.81
CA PHE A 91 8.60 2.28 -17.39
C PHE A 91 9.48 1.32 -18.22
N LEU A 92 9.47 1.44 -19.55
CA LEU A 92 10.20 0.51 -20.43
C LEU A 92 11.73 0.57 -20.28
N PHE A 93 12.27 1.75 -19.96
CA PHE A 93 13.71 1.96 -19.79
C PHE A 93 14.11 2.12 -18.32
N ALA A 94 13.22 1.79 -17.37
CA ALA A 94 13.57 1.79 -15.96
C ALA A 94 14.63 0.71 -15.69
N ASP A 95 15.74 1.12 -15.08
CA ASP A 95 16.71 0.21 -14.50
C ASP A 95 16.31 -0.05 -13.05
N LEU A 96 15.85 -1.27 -12.77
CA LEU A 96 15.30 -1.66 -11.47
C LEU A 96 16.24 -2.61 -10.76
N ASP A 97 16.85 -2.15 -9.67
CA ASP A 97 17.47 -3.03 -8.69
C ASP A 97 16.35 -3.68 -7.86
N ILE A 98 16.01 -4.92 -8.22
CA ILE A 98 14.90 -5.67 -7.61
C ILE A 98 15.15 -5.96 -6.13
N GLU A 99 16.39 -6.20 -5.72
CA GLU A 99 16.70 -6.53 -4.33
C GLU A 99 16.70 -5.29 -3.45
N ALA A 100 17.11 -4.13 -3.98
CA ALA A 100 16.90 -2.86 -3.31
C ALA A 100 15.41 -2.50 -3.24
N LEU A 101 14.64 -2.74 -4.32
CA LEU A 101 13.21 -2.45 -4.38
C LEU A 101 12.41 -3.19 -3.32
N LYS A 102 12.66 -4.49 -3.12
CA LYS A 102 11.96 -5.28 -2.09
C LYS A 102 12.18 -4.70 -0.69
N LYS A 103 13.43 -4.38 -0.35
CA LYS A 103 13.78 -3.74 0.93
C LYS A 103 13.12 -2.37 1.10
N ASP A 104 12.99 -1.61 0.02
CA ASP A 104 12.30 -0.33 0.06
C ASP A 104 10.81 -0.48 0.36
N ILE A 105 10.17 -1.53 -0.16
CA ILE A 105 8.77 -1.84 0.11
C ILE A 105 8.57 -2.15 1.60
N ASP A 106 9.43 -2.99 2.18
CA ASP A 106 9.35 -3.35 3.61
C ASP A 106 9.52 -2.15 4.57
N VAL A 107 10.13 -1.06 4.11
CA VAL A 107 10.32 0.15 4.91
C VAL A 107 9.16 1.14 4.72
N ALA A 108 8.48 1.08 3.58
CA ALA A 108 7.48 2.07 3.20
C ALA A 108 6.03 1.65 3.53
N GLU A 109 5.81 0.38 3.83
CA GLU A 109 4.52 -0.25 4.13
C GLU A 109 4.60 -0.92 5.52
#